data_AF-A0AAE2XYG8-F1
#
_entry.id   AF-A0AAE2XYG8-F1
#
_cell.length_a   1.000
_cell.length_b   1.000
_cell.length_c   1.000
_cell.angle_alpha   90.00
_cell.angle_beta   90.00
_cell.angle_gamma   90.00
#
_symmetry.space_group_name_H-M   'P 1'
#
loop_
_entity.id
_entity.type
_entity.pdbx_description
1 polymer ?
#
loop_
_entity_poly.entity_id
_entity_poly.type
_entity_poly.pdbx_seq_one_letter_code
_entity_poly.pdbx_strand_id
1 'polypeptide(L)'
;MFYKKWKLKPKSEKQWGALAVLTLILISSITIISLYPPLYDNSYFEPIVFSSGRSVSSLPKDVIHLYPSRNDSDVDGAAGRGSHSYFPNLAIAGEYDTINESNTVNPNLQILVPNGLGNDAELYAYNSTGNLESNWECANSSDGDNSYVYYNNTDWKQDLYDVAGPDPTGSGTINWVRVGISVKTLRSSASQKGDAEILVLIGSTLFEYPYYNIPTSYTNYSVLFEKSPDTGESWTWNELENLQVGVRLKLRSTPQSGDMVRCTFIWVEVNYTIPNYELDLELQWTGIPLTTSNSDLCIKTGSFSGSEYLSVEYWNGSNWIEVIHNLGENQWNNVSLDIDGSVFTIRFKGSNETQDVIQDYWEIDLSLISINYNPQAVYLQQLFLLLFGSFLLSVSQPSLPSIAFIVGSAVLVSISGLVIRYSYFPGEAVSFRKKRIKQLEEARERVRRALEDGGGGAS
;
A
#
# COMPACT_ATOMS: atom_id res chain seq x y z
N MET A 1 45.90 14.13 -36.66
CA MET A 1 44.94 14.54 -37.72
C MET A 1 43.82 15.30 -37.04
N PHE A 2 43.44 16.55 -37.27
CA PHE A 2 43.83 17.67 -38.13
C PHE A 2 43.55 18.94 -37.29
N TYR A 3 44.56 19.59 -36.69
CA TYR A 3 44.35 20.94 -36.13
C TYR A 3 44.50 21.94 -37.29
N LYS A 4 43.41 22.15 -38.02
CA LYS A 4 43.37 23.09 -39.14
C LYS A 4 43.42 24.49 -38.55
N LYS A 5 44.61 25.10 -38.55
CA LYS A 5 44.88 26.45 -38.04
C LYS A 5 44.03 27.48 -38.80
N TRP A 6 42.86 27.82 -38.27
CA TRP A 6 41.97 28.83 -38.83
C TRP A 6 42.63 30.21 -38.72
N LYS A 7 43.24 30.68 -39.82
CA LYS A 7 43.68 32.07 -39.95
C LYS A 7 42.50 32.89 -40.47
N LEU A 8 41.72 33.48 -39.57
CA LEU A 8 40.83 34.58 -39.90
C LEU A 8 41.70 35.76 -40.33
N LYS A 9 41.90 35.95 -41.64
CA LYS A 9 42.42 37.20 -42.22
C LYS A 9 41.22 38.00 -42.70
N PRO A 10 40.82 39.08 -42.00
CA PRO A 10 39.78 39.97 -42.50
C PRO A 10 40.23 40.57 -43.83
N LYS A 11 39.41 40.43 -44.87
CA LYS A 11 39.70 40.84 -46.25
C LYS A 11 39.34 42.29 -46.54
N SER A 12 38.66 42.98 -45.63
CA SER A 12 38.28 44.39 -45.81
C SER A 12 38.26 45.15 -44.49
N GLU A 13 38.43 46.48 -44.55
CA GLU A 13 38.32 47.36 -43.37
C GLU A 13 36.97 47.21 -42.65
N LYS A 14 35.89 46.92 -43.40
CA LYS A 14 34.57 46.64 -42.81
C LYS A 14 34.58 45.39 -41.92
N GLN A 15 35.35 44.35 -42.27
CA GLN A 15 35.46 43.14 -41.45
C GLN A 15 36.32 43.38 -40.20
N TRP A 16 37.35 44.24 -40.28
CA TRP A 16 38.11 44.67 -39.11
C TRP A 16 37.26 45.50 -38.15
N GLY A 17 36.42 46.40 -38.67
CA GLY A 17 35.45 47.16 -37.87
C GLY A 17 34.46 46.25 -37.15
N ALA A 18 33.90 45.26 -37.85
CA ALA A 18 32.99 44.28 -37.25
C ALA A 18 33.67 43.44 -36.16
N LEU A 19 34.92 43.02 -36.37
CA LEU A 19 35.69 42.26 -35.37
C LEU A 19 36.00 43.11 -34.14
N ALA A 20 36.35 44.38 -34.32
CA ALA A 20 36.61 45.32 -33.23
C ALA A 20 35.35 45.57 -32.39
N VAL A 21 34.19 45.76 -33.03
CA VAL A 21 32.90 45.90 -32.33
C VAL A 21 32.52 44.63 -31.58
N LEU A 22 32.69 43.45 -32.18
CA LEU A 22 32.48 42.17 -31.50
C LEU A 22 33.41 42.00 -30.30
N THR A 23 34.67 42.40 -30.41
CA THR A 23 35.64 42.34 -29.32
C THR A 23 35.27 43.31 -28.20
N LEU A 24 34.81 44.52 -28.54
CA LEU A 24 34.31 45.50 -27.56
C LEU A 24 33.04 45.03 -26.85
N ILE A 25 32.12 44.37 -27.56
CA ILE A 25 30.93 43.75 -26.96
C ILE A 25 31.33 42.59 -26.05
N LEU A 26 32.29 41.76 -26.46
CA LEU A 26 32.78 40.65 -25.65
C LEU A 26 33.45 41.17 -24.38
N ILE A 27 34.31 42.19 -24.51
CA ILE A 27 34.98 42.84 -23.39
C ILE A 27 33.94 43.49 -22.49
N SER A 28 32.98 44.28 -23.00
CA SER A 28 31.97 44.91 -22.14
C SER A 28 31.09 43.89 -21.42
N SER A 29 30.77 42.77 -22.07
CA SER A 29 30.03 41.67 -21.45
C SER A 29 30.85 41.01 -20.33
N ILE A 30 32.14 40.76 -20.55
CA ILE A 30 33.06 40.24 -19.54
C ILE A 30 33.23 41.24 -18.38
N THR A 31 33.35 42.54 -18.68
CA THR A 31 33.50 43.61 -17.67
C THR A 31 32.22 43.78 -16.85
N ILE A 32 31.03 43.66 -17.46
CA ILE A 32 29.75 43.68 -16.72
C ILE A 32 29.65 42.44 -15.81
N ILE A 33 30.05 41.26 -16.29
CA ILE A 33 30.08 40.02 -15.47
C ILE A 33 31.09 40.13 -14.31
N SER A 34 32.20 40.86 -14.48
CA SER A 34 33.24 41.00 -13.45
C SER A 34 33.05 42.20 -12.52
N LEU A 35 32.30 43.24 -12.92
CA LEU A 35 31.89 44.37 -12.06
C LEU A 35 30.68 44.05 -11.19
N TYR A 36 29.93 43.00 -11.53
CA TYR A 36 28.94 42.37 -10.65
C TYR A 36 29.50 41.02 -10.20
N PRO A 37 30.48 40.96 -9.28
CA PRO A 37 30.81 39.69 -8.67
C PRO A 37 29.51 39.10 -8.12
N PRO A 38 29.28 37.79 -8.26
CA PRO A 38 28.16 37.17 -7.58
C PRO A 38 28.31 37.57 -6.11
N LEU A 39 27.25 38.17 -5.53
CA LEU A 39 27.12 38.32 -4.08
C LEU A 39 26.93 36.90 -3.51
N TYR A 40 27.98 36.10 -3.62
CA TYR A 40 28.07 34.75 -3.12
C TYR A 40 28.60 34.88 -1.71
N ASP A 41 27.71 35.23 -0.79
CA ASP A 41 27.95 34.87 0.60
C ASP A 41 27.37 33.47 0.80
N ASN A 42 28.22 32.46 0.61
CA ASN A 42 27.88 31.06 0.88
C ASN A 42 27.65 30.79 2.38
N SER A 43 27.81 31.77 3.27
CA SER A 43 27.61 31.58 4.71
C SER A 43 26.14 31.64 5.17
N TYR A 44 25.18 31.90 4.28
CA TYR A 44 23.76 32.01 4.64
C TYR A 44 22.86 30.83 4.24
N PHE A 45 23.38 29.80 3.56
CA PHE A 45 22.59 28.61 3.27
C PHE A 45 22.82 27.55 4.35
N GLU A 46 22.41 27.85 5.58
CA GLU A 46 22.09 26.76 6.49
C GLU A 46 20.86 26.01 5.94
N PRO A 47 20.84 24.67 6.03
CA PRO A 47 19.64 23.89 5.73
C PRO A 47 18.44 24.51 6.46
N ILE A 48 17.31 24.68 5.75
CA ILE A 48 16.12 25.26 6.38
C ILE A 48 15.48 24.15 7.21
N VAL A 49 15.98 23.98 8.43
CA VAL A 49 15.42 23.02 9.37
C VAL A 49 14.12 23.60 9.90
N PHE A 50 12.99 23.00 9.52
CA PHE A 50 11.70 23.29 10.16
C PHE A 50 11.76 22.78 11.60
N SER A 51 11.70 23.70 12.57
CA SER A 51 11.62 23.36 13.98
C SER A 51 10.19 23.52 14.49
N SER A 52 9.82 22.77 15.52
CA SER A 52 8.53 22.94 16.21
C SER A 52 8.29 24.42 16.58
N GLY A 53 7.16 24.98 16.14
CA GLY A 53 6.75 26.36 16.44
C GLY A 53 7.12 27.43 15.40
N ARG A 54 7.88 27.10 14.34
CA ARG A 54 8.13 28.04 13.23
C ARG A 54 7.00 27.95 12.19
N SER A 55 6.27 29.04 11.99
CA SER A 55 5.27 29.12 10.93
C SER A 55 5.93 29.28 9.55
N VAL A 56 5.38 28.62 8.53
CA VAL A 56 5.78 28.77 7.11
C VAL A 56 5.83 30.23 6.68
N SER A 57 5.02 31.10 7.29
CA SER A 57 4.97 32.55 7.02
C SER A 57 6.24 33.33 7.43
N SER A 58 7.12 32.74 8.23
CA SER A 58 8.34 33.37 8.76
C SER A 58 9.62 33.04 7.98
N LEU A 59 9.50 32.26 6.90
CA LEU A 59 10.64 31.81 6.09
C LEU A 59 11.09 32.86 5.06
N PRO A 60 12.34 32.78 4.58
CA PRO A 60 12.85 33.64 3.51
C PRO A 60 11.92 33.61 2.29
N LYS A 61 11.72 34.76 1.64
CA LYS A 61 10.82 34.89 0.48
C LYS A 61 11.24 34.10 -0.77
N ASP A 62 12.44 33.50 -0.74
CA ASP A 62 13.05 32.81 -1.86
C ASP A 62 12.94 31.27 -1.76
N VAL A 63 12.07 30.77 -0.87
CA VAL A 63 11.79 29.33 -0.70
C VAL A 63 10.50 28.96 -1.43
N ILE A 64 10.54 27.86 -2.18
CA ILE A 64 9.35 27.29 -2.83
C ILE A 64 8.94 26.03 -2.07
N HIS A 65 7.68 25.96 -1.64
CA HIS A 65 7.09 24.76 -1.05
C HIS A 65 6.20 24.06 -2.07
N LEU A 66 6.46 22.78 -2.29
CA LEU A 66 5.67 21.91 -3.16
C LEU A 66 4.96 20.85 -2.31
N TYR A 67 3.67 20.67 -2.57
CA TYR A 67 2.84 19.68 -1.89
C TYR A 67 2.61 18.47 -2.80
N PRO A 68 2.38 17.28 -2.22
CA PRO A 68 2.11 16.10 -3.02
C PRO A 68 0.83 16.34 -3.84
N SER A 69 0.86 15.85 -5.07
CA SER A 69 -0.22 16.03 -6.04
C SER A 69 -1.09 14.79 -6.21
N ARG A 70 -0.61 13.64 -5.72
CA ARG A 70 -1.22 12.31 -5.86
C ARG A 70 -0.87 11.43 -4.66
N ASN A 71 -1.79 10.53 -4.33
CA ASN A 71 -1.63 9.47 -3.33
C ASN A 71 -1.94 8.07 -3.90
N ASP A 72 -2.03 7.97 -5.22
CA ASP A 72 -2.32 6.76 -5.99
C ASP A 72 -1.15 6.40 -6.91
N SER A 73 0.07 6.78 -6.49
CA SER A 73 1.28 6.40 -7.19
C SER A 73 1.52 4.89 -7.00
N ASP A 74 2.08 4.28 -8.04
CA ASP A 74 2.46 2.88 -8.09
C ASP A 74 3.73 2.78 -8.94
N VAL A 75 4.84 3.29 -8.39
CA VAL A 75 6.11 3.37 -9.13
C VAL A 75 6.84 2.03 -9.20
N ASP A 76 6.49 1.08 -8.32
CA ASP A 76 7.12 -0.23 -8.22
C ASP A 76 6.22 -1.39 -8.70
N GLY A 77 4.98 -1.11 -9.11
CA GLY A 77 4.00 -2.08 -9.59
C GLY A 77 3.19 -2.75 -8.47
N ALA A 78 3.40 -2.38 -7.21
CA ALA A 78 2.63 -2.84 -6.07
C ALA A 78 1.51 -1.85 -5.73
N ALA A 79 0.28 -2.36 -5.60
CA ALA A 79 -0.81 -1.55 -5.10
C ALA A 79 -0.54 -1.12 -3.65
N GLY A 80 -0.77 0.16 -3.36
CA GLY A 80 -0.64 0.69 -2.01
C GLY A 80 -1.54 -0.04 -0.99
N ARG A 81 -1.03 -0.17 0.23
CA ARG A 81 -1.68 -0.79 1.40
C ARG A 81 -1.96 0.30 2.43
N GLY A 82 -3.13 0.26 3.05
CA GLY A 82 -3.54 1.31 3.99
C GLY A 82 -4.57 2.27 3.41
N SER A 83 -4.86 3.32 4.17
CA SER A 83 -5.84 4.34 3.78
C SER A 83 -5.48 5.72 4.29
N HIS A 84 -5.96 6.74 3.60
CA HIS A 84 -5.94 8.14 4.03
C HIS A 84 -7.34 8.55 4.46
N SER A 85 -7.45 9.27 5.59
CA SER A 85 -8.72 9.90 5.98
C SER A 85 -9.14 11.00 5.01
N TYR A 86 -8.18 11.85 4.60
CA TYR A 86 -8.38 12.92 3.64
C TYR A 86 -7.03 13.49 3.17
N PHE A 87 -6.48 12.89 2.11
CA PHE A 87 -5.20 13.27 1.49
C PHE A 87 -4.94 14.78 1.29
N PRO A 88 -5.93 15.61 0.88
CA PRO A 88 -5.71 17.05 0.74
C PRO A 88 -5.24 17.77 2.01
N ASN A 89 -5.46 17.19 3.19
CA ASN A 89 -5.00 17.76 4.47
C ASN A 89 -3.47 17.81 4.55
N LEU A 90 -2.75 16.93 3.86
CA LEU A 90 -1.29 16.97 3.78
C LEU A 90 -0.72 18.27 3.18
N ALA A 91 -1.59 19.14 2.63
CA ALA A 91 -1.25 20.45 2.10
C ALA A 91 -1.84 21.63 2.91
N ILE A 92 -2.53 21.38 4.03
CA ILE A 92 -3.24 22.38 4.82
C ILE A 92 -2.73 22.34 6.26
N ALA A 93 -1.96 23.35 6.65
CA ALA A 93 -1.40 23.43 7.99
C ALA A 93 -2.50 23.54 9.06
N GLY A 94 -2.43 22.67 10.07
CA GLY A 94 -3.37 22.58 11.19
C GLY A 94 -4.55 21.63 10.95
N GLU A 95 -4.56 20.89 9.83
CA GLU A 95 -5.52 19.81 9.57
C GLU A 95 -4.73 18.52 9.36
N TYR A 96 -5.12 17.44 10.04
CA TYR A 96 -4.43 16.16 9.90
C TYR A 96 -5.08 15.31 8.83
N ASP A 97 -4.25 14.67 8.02
CA ASP A 97 -4.60 13.41 7.38
C ASP A 97 -4.19 12.26 8.29
N THR A 98 -5.16 11.48 8.75
CA THR A 98 -4.90 10.21 9.42
C THR A 98 -4.64 9.14 8.37
N ILE A 99 -3.41 8.64 8.32
CA ILE A 99 -3.11 7.41 7.59
C ILE A 99 -3.30 6.22 8.51
N ASN A 100 -3.98 5.18 8.02
CA ASN A 100 -4.24 3.95 8.78
C ASN A 100 -3.71 2.76 8.00
N GLU A 101 -3.17 1.79 8.72
CA GLU A 101 -2.92 0.48 8.17
C GLU A 101 -4.21 -0.16 7.66
N SER A 102 -4.09 -1.09 6.72
CA SER A 102 -5.21 -1.90 6.26
C SER A 102 -4.94 -3.37 6.44
N ASN A 103 -5.98 -4.11 6.84
CA ASN A 103 -5.89 -5.55 6.99
C ASN A 103 -5.79 -6.21 5.60
N THR A 104 -4.67 -6.85 5.30
CA THR A 104 -4.40 -7.56 4.03
C THR A 104 -4.64 -9.06 4.13
N VAL A 105 -5.35 -9.49 5.17
CA VAL A 105 -5.65 -10.90 5.48
C VAL A 105 -6.14 -11.70 4.28
N ASN A 106 -5.60 -12.92 4.20
CA ASN A 106 -6.20 -14.03 3.46
C ASN A 106 -6.70 -15.10 4.44
N PRO A 107 -7.80 -15.80 4.13
CA PRO A 107 -8.28 -16.88 4.97
C PRO A 107 -7.32 -18.07 4.95
N ASN A 108 -6.97 -18.56 6.14
CA ASN A 108 -6.24 -19.80 6.34
C ASN A 108 -7.21 -20.98 6.42
N LEU A 109 -6.75 -22.16 6.02
CA LEU A 109 -7.49 -23.42 6.15
C LEU A 109 -6.64 -24.42 6.92
N GLN A 110 -7.15 -24.87 8.06
CA GLN A 110 -6.56 -25.94 8.86
C GLN A 110 -7.43 -27.19 8.77
N ILE A 111 -6.80 -28.36 8.71
CA ILE A 111 -7.50 -29.66 8.77
C ILE A 111 -7.09 -30.36 10.05
N LEU A 112 -8.06 -30.63 10.91
CA LEU A 112 -7.93 -31.44 12.11
C LEU A 112 -8.43 -32.85 11.82
N VAL A 113 -7.79 -33.84 12.44
CA VAL A 113 -8.13 -35.26 12.30
C VAL A 113 -8.19 -35.89 13.69
N PRO A 114 -8.91 -37.01 13.87
CA PRO A 114 -8.92 -37.77 15.11
C PRO A 114 -7.50 -38.01 15.64
N ASN A 115 -7.27 -37.62 16.89
CA ASN A 115 -5.98 -37.75 17.55
C ASN A 115 -6.05 -38.34 18.97
N GLY A 116 -7.25 -38.73 19.39
CA GLY A 116 -7.51 -39.36 20.67
C GLY A 116 -8.89 -40.00 20.69
N LEU A 117 -9.13 -40.81 21.72
CA LEU A 117 -10.46 -41.32 22.00
C LEU A 117 -11.33 -40.18 22.55
N GLY A 118 -12.52 -40.02 21.99
CA GLY A 118 -13.55 -39.16 22.57
C GLY A 118 -14.39 -39.94 23.58
N ASN A 119 -15.60 -39.43 23.82
CA ASN A 119 -16.48 -39.98 24.86
C ASN A 119 -17.02 -41.38 24.58
N ASP A 120 -17.14 -41.76 23.30
CA ASP A 120 -17.69 -43.05 22.88
C ASP A 120 -16.75 -43.77 21.91
N ALA A 121 -16.63 -45.09 22.07
CA ALA A 121 -15.86 -45.96 21.20
C ALA A 121 -16.55 -47.34 21.09
N GLU A 122 -17.67 -47.39 20.37
CA GLU A 122 -18.52 -48.58 20.25
C GLU A 122 -18.38 -49.32 18.91
N LEU A 123 -17.80 -48.70 17.89
CA LEU A 123 -17.57 -49.32 16.59
C LEU A 123 -16.41 -50.31 16.64
N TYR A 124 -16.34 -51.19 15.65
CA TYR A 124 -15.20 -52.09 15.51
C TYR A 124 -14.10 -51.42 14.67
N ALA A 125 -12.86 -51.51 15.10
CA ALA A 125 -11.70 -51.11 14.31
C ALA A 125 -11.22 -52.23 13.39
N TYR A 126 -10.72 -51.87 12.21
CA TYR A 126 -10.01 -52.76 11.31
C TYR A 126 -8.75 -52.07 10.79
N ASN A 127 -7.65 -52.82 10.78
CA ASN A 127 -6.41 -52.43 10.12
C ASN A 127 -5.74 -53.66 9.48
N SER A 128 -5.39 -53.54 8.21
CA SER A 128 -4.69 -54.56 7.42
C SER A 128 -3.31 -54.98 7.95
N THR A 129 -2.62 -54.10 8.68
CA THR A 129 -1.29 -54.36 9.26
C THR A 129 -1.32 -54.94 10.67
N GLY A 130 -2.49 -54.91 11.34
CA GLY A 130 -2.65 -55.37 12.72
C GLY A 130 -1.97 -54.49 13.79
N ASN A 131 -1.43 -53.32 13.42
CA ASN A 131 -0.61 -52.46 14.29
C ASN A 131 -1.33 -51.20 14.81
N LEU A 132 -2.58 -50.95 14.41
CA LEU A 132 -3.40 -49.87 14.98
C LEU A 132 -4.39 -50.52 15.94
N GLU A 133 -4.37 -50.08 17.19
CA GLU A 133 -5.14 -50.72 18.27
C GLU A 133 -6.38 -49.90 18.65
N SER A 134 -6.45 -48.63 18.24
CA SER A 134 -7.57 -47.74 18.60
C SER A 134 -8.41 -47.30 17.41
N ASN A 135 -9.72 -47.14 17.64
CA ASN A 135 -10.69 -46.71 16.63
C ASN A 135 -10.30 -45.39 15.95
N TRP A 136 -9.81 -44.41 16.73
CA TRP A 136 -9.43 -43.09 16.21
C TRP A 136 -8.28 -43.18 15.18
N GLU A 137 -7.33 -44.10 15.39
CA GLU A 137 -6.22 -44.30 14.46
C GLU A 137 -6.68 -44.87 13.12
N CYS A 138 -7.75 -45.67 13.14
CA CYS A 138 -8.34 -46.27 11.94
C CYS A 138 -9.27 -45.30 11.19
N ALA A 139 -9.57 -44.14 11.76
CA ALA A 139 -10.47 -43.14 11.19
C ALA A 139 -9.77 -41.80 10.88
N ASN A 140 -8.44 -41.71 11.03
CA ASN A 140 -7.70 -40.45 10.94
C ASN A 140 -7.14 -40.11 9.55
N SER A 141 -7.29 -40.99 8.55
CA SER A 141 -6.80 -40.74 7.18
C SER A 141 -7.61 -41.49 6.13
N SER A 142 -7.74 -40.92 4.93
CA SER A 142 -8.42 -41.61 3.82
C SER A 142 -7.44 -42.56 3.13
N ASP A 143 -7.36 -43.80 3.61
CA ASP A 143 -6.45 -44.82 3.09
C ASP A 143 -7.17 -45.97 2.37
N GLY A 144 -8.50 -45.87 2.25
CA GLY A 144 -9.34 -46.85 1.58
C GLY A 144 -9.71 -48.02 2.50
N ASP A 145 -9.25 -49.23 2.16
CA ASP A 145 -9.52 -50.43 2.95
C ASP A 145 -8.35 -50.84 3.85
N ASN A 146 -7.34 -49.98 3.99
CA ASN A 146 -6.18 -50.27 4.83
C ASN A 146 -6.52 -50.11 6.31
N SER A 147 -7.27 -49.05 6.67
CA SER A 147 -7.83 -48.84 7.99
C SER A 147 -9.22 -48.18 7.96
N TYR A 148 -10.11 -48.63 8.85
CA TYR A 148 -11.45 -48.09 9.01
C TYR A 148 -12.09 -48.53 10.33
N VAL A 149 -13.06 -47.75 10.81
CA VAL A 149 -14.05 -48.22 11.77
C VAL A 149 -15.29 -48.72 11.04
N TYR A 150 -15.97 -49.72 11.60
CA TYR A 150 -17.13 -50.32 10.96
C TYR A 150 -18.19 -50.80 11.94
N TYR A 151 -19.40 -50.93 11.42
CA TYR A 151 -20.49 -51.61 12.09
C TYR A 151 -21.28 -52.50 11.13
N ASN A 152 -21.73 -53.64 11.65
CA ASN A 152 -22.34 -54.70 10.86
C ASN A 152 -23.68 -55.17 11.45
N ASN A 153 -24.41 -54.31 12.17
CA ASN A 153 -25.72 -54.63 12.73
C ASN A 153 -26.75 -53.53 12.46
N THR A 154 -27.99 -53.74 12.88
CA THR A 154 -29.13 -52.87 12.57
C THR A 154 -29.44 -51.80 13.59
N ASP A 155 -28.91 -51.93 14.80
CA ASP A 155 -28.91 -50.86 15.79
C ASP A 155 -27.84 -49.81 15.42
N TRP A 156 -27.91 -48.67 16.08
CA TRP A 156 -26.92 -47.63 15.90
C TRP A 156 -25.79 -47.81 16.91
N LYS A 157 -24.55 -47.72 16.42
CA LYS A 157 -23.35 -47.60 17.24
C LYS A 157 -22.52 -46.42 16.78
N GLN A 158 -21.77 -45.83 17.70
CA GLN A 158 -21.03 -44.62 17.42
C GLN A 158 -19.65 -44.62 18.03
N ASP A 159 -18.78 -43.84 17.40
CA ASP A 159 -17.56 -43.36 18.02
C ASP A 159 -17.53 -41.84 17.99
N LEU A 160 -16.94 -41.26 19.03
CA LEU A 160 -16.52 -39.88 19.11
C LEU A 160 -15.02 -39.83 19.30
N TYR A 161 -14.39 -38.80 18.75
CA TYR A 161 -12.95 -38.62 18.77
C TYR A 161 -12.62 -37.20 19.15
N ASP A 162 -11.59 -37.06 19.99
CA ASP A 162 -10.90 -35.80 20.14
C ASP A 162 -10.22 -35.46 18.80
N VAL A 163 -10.33 -34.20 18.40
CA VAL A 163 -9.66 -33.65 17.20
C VAL A 163 -8.74 -32.47 17.52
N ALA A 164 -8.53 -32.21 18.81
CA ALA A 164 -7.68 -31.14 19.29
C ALA A 164 -6.20 -31.49 19.10
N GLY A 165 -5.63 -31.18 17.92
CA GLY A 165 -4.19 -31.31 17.66
C GLY A 165 -3.34 -30.28 18.43
N PRO A 166 -2.00 -30.41 18.45
CA PRO A 166 -1.10 -29.50 19.18
C PRO A 166 -0.95 -28.08 18.57
N ASP A 167 -1.72 -27.75 17.53
CA ASP A 167 -1.51 -26.54 16.73
C ASP A 167 -2.80 -25.85 16.26
N PRO A 168 -3.89 -25.72 17.04
CA PRO A 168 -4.80 -24.62 16.77
C PRO A 168 -3.95 -23.38 17.05
N THR A 169 -3.58 -22.61 16.04
CA THR A 169 -2.78 -21.38 16.24
C THR A 169 -3.45 -20.35 17.16
N GLY A 170 -4.61 -20.68 17.75
CA GLY A 170 -5.18 -20.10 18.98
C GLY A 170 -5.52 -18.64 18.84
N SER A 171 -5.47 -18.12 17.62
CA SER A 171 -5.46 -16.72 17.31
C SER A 171 -6.17 -16.50 15.97
N GLY A 172 -6.75 -15.31 15.85
CA GLY A 172 -7.59 -14.95 14.72
C GLY A 172 -9.06 -15.32 14.91
N THR A 173 -9.85 -14.93 13.91
CA THR A 173 -11.30 -15.09 13.87
C THR A 173 -11.64 -16.31 13.01
N ILE A 174 -12.37 -17.27 13.57
CA ILE A 174 -12.88 -18.43 12.84
C ILE A 174 -14.06 -17.97 11.97
N ASN A 175 -13.98 -18.21 10.67
CA ASN A 175 -15.00 -17.85 9.69
C ASN A 175 -16.07 -18.94 9.57
N TRP A 176 -15.63 -20.21 9.54
CA TRP A 176 -16.51 -21.37 9.48
C TRP A 176 -15.75 -22.64 9.85
N VAL A 177 -16.50 -23.66 10.25
CA VAL A 177 -16.02 -25.01 10.52
C VAL A 177 -16.79 -25.99 9.64
N ARG A 178 -16.12 -26.98 9.05
CA ARG A 178 -16.78 -28.07 8.31
C ARG A 178 -16.33 -29.41 8.87
N VAL A 179 -17.27 -30.23 9.27
CA VAL A 179 -17.01 -31.59 9.74
C VAL A 179 -17.39 -32.57 8.65
N GLY A 180 -16.52 -33.53 8.36
CA GLY A 180 -16.72 -34.50 7.30
C GLY A 180 -16.36 -35.93 7.67
N ILE A 181 -16.97 -36.86 6.95
CA ILE A 181 -16.75 -38.30 7.06
C ILE A 181 -16.59 -38.91 5.66
N SER A 182 -15.77 -39.95 5.55
CA SER A 182 -15.60 -40.77 4.35
C SER A 182 -16.08 -42.18 4.62
N VAL A 183 -17.22 -42.53 4.03
CA VAL A 183 -17.94 -43.76 4.34
C VAL A 183 -18.30 -44.58 3.12
N LYS A 184 -18.44 -45.89 3.30
CA LYS A 184 -19.01 -46.80 2.31
C LYS A 184 -19.79 -47.94 2.97
N THR A 185 -20.64 -48.60 2.18
CA THR A 185 -21.32 -49.83 2.57
C THR A 185 -20.76 -51.00 1.76
N LEU A 186 -20.27 -52.04 2.43
CA LEU A 186 -20.17 -53.35 1.81
C LEU A 186 -21.50 -54.08 1.94
N ARG A 187 -21.98 -54.58 0.79
CA ARG A 187 -23.26 -55.26 0.71
C ARG A 187 -23.23 -56.45 -0.24
N SER A 188 -23.83 -57.53 0.23
CA SER A 188 -24.14 -58.77 -0.48
C SER A 188 -25.30 -58.63 -1.48
N SER A 189 -26.20 -57.66 -1.26
CA SER A 189 -27.38 -57.44 -2.09
C SER A 189 -27.75 -55.96 -2.20
N ALA A 190 -28.49 -55.59 -3.25
CA ALA A 190 -28.91 -54.20 -3.47
C ALA A 190 -29.89 -53.67 -2.41
N SER A 191 -30.63 -54.56 -1.73
CA SER A 191 -31.54 -54.23 -0.62
C SER A 191 -30.81 -53.87 0.67
N GLN A 192 -29.59 -54.36 0.86
CA GLN A 192 -28.79 -54.05 2.04
C GLN A 192 -28.20 -52.64 1.90
N LYS A 193 -28.65 -51.72 2.75
CA LYS A 193 -28.19 -50.33 2.79
C LYS A 193 -27.56 -50.01 4.14
N GLY A 194 -26.47 -49.27 4.10
CA GLY A 194 -25.91 -48.61 5.26
C GLY A 194 -26.42 -47.18 5.39
N ASP A 195 -26.50 -46.72 6.62
CA ASP A 195 -26.71 -45.32 6.98
C ASP A 195 -25.55 -44.87 7.88
N ALA A 196 -25.21 -43.58 7.80
CA ALA A 196 -24.18 -42.96 8.63
C ALA A 196 -24.67 -41.59 9.12
N GLU A 197 -24.25 -41.20 10.30
CA GLU A 197 -24.51 -39.89 10.91
C GLU A 197 -23.16 -39.23 11.22
N ILE A 198 -22.98 -37.98 10.81
CA ILE A 198 -21.88 -37.15 11.32
C ILE A 198 -22.26 -36.72 12.73
N LEU A 199 -21.36 -36.94 13.67
CA LEU A 199 -21.51 -36.52 15.06
C LEU A 199 -20.61 -35.33 15.35
N VAL A 200 -21.18 -34.31 16.00
CA VAL A 200 -20.46 -33.13 16.46
C VAL A 200 -20.87 -32.88 17.91
N LEU A 201 -19.93 -33.04 18.84
CA LEU A 201 -20.14 -32.80 20.26
C LEU A 201 -19.38 -31.54 20.67
N ILE A 202 -20.13 -30.53 21.12
CA ILE A 202 -19.58 -29.26 21.63
C ILE A 202 -20.03 -29.12 23.09
N GLY A 203 -19.07 -29.04 24.01
CA GLY A 203 -19.36 -29.07 25.44
C GLY A 203 -20.07 -30.37 25.83
N SER A 204 -21.36 -30.28 26.15
CA SER A 204 -22.20 -31.43 26.48
C SER A 204 -23.30 -31.73 25.46
N THR A 205 -23.39 -30.95 24.38
CA THR A 205 -24.49 -31.05 23.41
C THR A 205 -24.03 -31.82 22.17
N LEU A 206 -24.64 -32.99 21.94
CA LEU A 206 -24.40 -33.81 20.75
C LEU A 206 -25.34 -33.39 19.62
N PHE A 207 -24.77 -33.05 18.47
CA PHE A 207 -25.47 -32.77 17.22
C PHE A 207 -25.27 -33.90 16.22
N GLU A 208 -26.34 -34.31 15.55
CA GLU A 208 -26.37 -35.48 14.67
C GLU A 208 -26.87 -35.08 13.27
N TYR A 209 -26.11 -35.45 12.23
CA TYR A 209 -26.43 -35.11 10.83
C TYR A 209 -26.51 -36.38 9.97
N PRO A 210 -27.73 -36.89 9.68
CA PRO A 210 -27.90 -38.18 9.05
C PRO A 210 -27.73 -38.18 7.53
N TYR A 211 -27.06 -39.21 7.04
CA TYR A 211 -26.90 -39.56 5.64
C TYR A 211 -27.37 -41.00 5.38
N TYR A 212 -28.24 -41.10 4.39
CA TYR A 212 -29.01 -42.30 4.11
C TYR A 212 -28.56 -42.98 2.82
N ASN A 213 -28.56 -44.31 2.80
CA ASN A 213 -28.19 -45.12 1.63
C ASN A 213 -26.73 -44.92 1.17
N ILE A 214 -25.79 -45.09 2.10
CA ILE A 214 -24.36 -44.97 1.84
C ILE A 214 -23.95 -45.87 0.64
N PRO A 215 -23.17 -45.34 -0.33
CA PRO A 215 -22.77 -46.04 -1.55
C PRO A 215 -21.75 -47.16 -1.28
N THR A 216 -21.44 -47.96 -2.30
CA THR A 216 -20.48 -49.08 -2.20
C THR A 216 -19.03 -48.66 -2.41
N SER A 217 -18.79 -47.41 -2.80
CA SER A 217 -17.47 -46.76 -2.86
C SER A 217 -17.37 -45.73 -1.75
N TYR A 218 -16.15 -45.49 -1.24
CA TYR A 218 -15.94 -44.39 -0.28
C TYR A 218 -16.43 -43.08 -0.88
N THR A 219 -17.26 -42.38 -0.12
CA THR A 219 -17.86 -41.11 -0.49
C THR A 219 -17.81 -40.18 0.71
N ASN A 220 -17.41 -38.95 0.43
CA ASN A 220 -17.27 -37.91 1.42
C ASN A 220 -18.62 -37.23 1.64
N TYR A 221 -19.01 -37.12 2.91
CA TYR A 221 -20.14 -36.33 3.36
C TYR A 221 -19.64 -35.29 4.36
N SER A 222 -20.26 -34.11 4.39
CA SER A 222 -19.85 -33.05 5.29
C SER A 222 -20.98 -32.09 5.61
N VAL A 223 -20.90 -31.47 6.78
CA VAL A 223 -21.76 -30.38 7.24
C VAL A 223 -20.92 -29.13 7.47
N LEU A 224 -21.41 -27.98 7.00
CA LEU A 224 -20.76 -26.68 7.15
C LEU A 224 -21.45 -25.87 8.25
N PHE A 225 -20.64 -25.27 9.11
CA PHE A 225 -21.04 -24.43 10.23
C PHE A 225 -20.44 -23.04 10.07
N GLU A 226 -21.23 -22.09 9.58
CA GLU A 226 -20.85 -20.66 9.59
C GLU A 226 -20.84 -20.09 11.03
N LYS A 227 -21.53 -20.77 11.95
CA LYS A 227 -21.62 -20.44 13.38
C LYS A 227 -21.60 -21.70 14.22
N SER A 228 -21.21 -21.59 15.49
CA SER A 228 -21.27 -22.69 16.44
C SER A 228 -22.72 -23.16 16.59
N PRO A 229 -23.02 -24.46 16.38
CA PRO A 229 -24.37 -24.98 16.51
C PRO A 229 -24.87 -25.00 17.98
N ASP A 230 -23.97 -24.91 18.97
CA ASP A 230 -24.33 -24.85 20.39
C ASP A 230 -24.76 -23.44 20.83
N THR A 231 -24.01 -22.42 20.41
CA THR A 231 -24.25 -21.03 20.84
C THR A 231 -25.04 -20.18 19.84
N GLY A 232 -25.02 -20.53 18.56
CA GLY A 232 -25.58 -19.71 17.48
C GLY A 232 -24.73 -18.46 17.17
N GLU A 233 -23.52 -18.37 17.72
CA GLU A 233 -22.57 -17.28 17.54
C GLU A 233 -21.32 -17.74 16.76
N SER A 234 -20.41 -16.81 16.47
CA SER A 234 -19.12 -17.14 15.84
C SER A 234 -18.35 -18.17 16.67
N TRP A 235 -17.69 -19.10 15.99
CA TRP A 235 -16.86 -20.11 16.63
C TRP A 235 -15.73 -19.47 17.44
N THR A 236 -15.45 -20.07 18.59
CA THR A 236 -14.30 -19.74 19.43
C THR A 236 -13.25 -20.84 19.37
N TRP A 237 -11.98 -20.48 19.57
CA TRP A 237 -10.90 -21.48 19.66
C TRP A 237 -11.11 -22.45 20.82
N ASN A 238 -11.69 -21.98 21.94
CA ASN A 238 -12.04 -22.86 23.07
C ASN A 238 -13.09 -23.91 22.71
N GLU A 239 -14.08 -23.59 21.85
CA GLU A 239 -15.02 -24.60 21.35
C GLU A 239 -14.31 -25.64 20.49
N LEU A 240 -13.35 -25.24 19.65
CA LEU A 240 -12.56 -26.18 18.84
C LEU A 240 -11.61 -27.05 19.67
N GLU A 241 -11.00 -26.50 20.73
CA GLU A 241 -10.11 -27.24 21.63
C GLU A 241 -10.83 -28.34 22.41
N ASN A 242 -12.13 -28.17 22.66
CA ASN A 242 -12.97 -29.16 23.34
C ASN A 242 -13.92 -29.89 22.37
N LEU A 243 -13.73 -29.72 21.07
CA LEU A 243 -14.56 -30.34 20.05
C LEU A 243 -14.28 -31.83 19.98
N GLN A 244 -15.34 -32.63 20.06
CA GLN A 244 -15.30 -34.02 19.64
C GLN A 244 -16.14 -34.19 18.37
N VAL A 245 -15.61 -34.94 17.41
CA VAL A 245 -16.35 -35.32 16.20
C VAL A 245 -16.30 -36.81 16.00
N GLY A 246 -17.27 -37.33 15.27
CA GLY A 246 -17.41 -38.76 15.18
C GLY A 246 -18.33 -39.21 14.07
N VAL A 247 -18.59 -40.51 14.09
CA VAL A 247 -19.49 -41.15 13.15
C VAL A 247 -20.35 -42.17 13.88
N ARG A 248 -21.61 -42.22 13.49
CA ARG A 248 -22.57 -43.22 13.95
C ARG A 248 -23.06 -44.04 12.77
N LEU A 249 -23.02 -45.36 12.88
CA LEU A 249 -23.21 -46.29 11.76
C LEU A 249 -24.29 -47.33 12.06
N LYS A 250 -25.05 -47.70 11.02
CA LYS A 250 -25.93 -48.90 11.06
C LYS A 250 -26.21 -49.46 9.66
N LEU A 251 -26.65 -50.71 9.64
CA LEU A 251 -27.33 -51.31 8.50
C LEU A 251 -28.86 -51.21 8.65
N ARG A 252 -29.60 -51.17 7.53
CA ARG A 252 -31.08 -51.09 7.56
C ARG A 252 -31.79 -52.42 7.71
N SER A 253 -31.09 -53.51 7.47
CA SER A 253 -31.65 -54.85 7.44
C SER A 253 -30.65 -55.84 8.00
N THR A 254 -31.15 -56.99 8.45
CA THR A 254 -30.32 -58.01 9.08
C THR A 254 -29.12 -58.35 8.18
N PRO A 255 -27.88 -58.21 8.68
CA PRO A 255 -26.67 -58.39 7.88
C PRO A 255 -26.55 -59.83 7.36
N GLN A 256 -26.02 -60.00 6.16
CA GLN A 256 -25.40 -61.25 5.74
C GLN A 256 -23.90 -61.22 6.05
N SER A 257 -23.24 -62.38 5.98
CA SER A 257 -21.80 -62.49 6.21
C SER A 257 -21.02 -61.52 5.32
N GLY A 258 -20.31 -60.57 5.93
CA GLY A 258 -19.49 -59.57 5.24
C GLY A 258 -20.17 -58.21 4.99
N ASP A 259 -21.46 -58.07 5.30
CA ASP A 259 -22.15 -56.78 5.20
C ASP A 259 -21.74 -55.84 6.34
N MET A 260 -21.39 -54.60 6.01
CA MET A 260 -21.00 -53.58 6.99
C MET A 260 -21.02 -52.18 6.39
N VAL A 261 -21.17 -51.18 7.26
CA VAL A 261 -20.85 -49.79 6.93
C VAL A 261 -19.49 -49.47 7.51
N ARG A 262 -18.65 -48.80 6.72
CA ARG A 262 -17.27 -48.44 7.08
C ARG A 262 -17.10 -46.94 7.03
N CYS A 263 -16.30 -46.41 7.94
CA CYS A 263 -15.75 -45.07 7.88
C CYS A 263 -14.22 -45.16 7.95
N THR A 264 -13.54 -44.63 6.93
CA THR A 264 -12.07 -44.62 6.86
C THR A 264 -11.50 -43.28 7.32
N PHE A 265 -12.25 -42.18 7.17
CA PHE A 265 -11.73 -40.86 7.45
C PHE A 265 -12.78 -39.95 8.07
N ILE A 266 -12.40 -39.26 9.14
CA ILE A 266 -13.15 -38.18 9.75
C ILE A 266 -12.22 -36.97 9.81
N TRP A 267 -12.73 -35.79 9.46
CA TRP A 267 -11.95 -34.57 9.46
C TRP A 267 -12.76 -33.36 9.85
N VAL A 268 -12.06 -32.33 10.32
CA VAL A 268 -12.60 -31.00 10.57
C VAL A 268 -11.77 -29.98 9.80
N GLU A 269 -12.39 -29.30 8.85
CA GLU A 269 -11.83 -28.13 8.20
C GLU A 269 -12.19 -26.88 9.01
N VAL A 270 -11.19 -26.11 9.40
CA VAL A 270 -11.33 -24.83 10.12
C VAL A 270 -10.82 -23.73 9.22
N ASN A 271 -11.70 -22.82 8.83
CA ASN A 271 -11.33 -21.64 8.09
C ASN A 271 -11.28 -20.44 9.02
N TYR A 272 -10.16 -19.72 9.04
CA TYR A 272 -9.95 -18.62 9.98
C TYR A 272 -9.07 -17.54 9.38
N THR A 273 -9.10 -16.35 9.96
CA THR A 273 -8.33 -15.19 9.55
C THR A 273 -7.55 -14.65 10.73
N ILE A 274 -6.22 -14.53 10.59
CA ILE A 274 -5.38 -13.84 11.58
C ILE A 274 -5.12 -12.45 11.02
N PRO A 275 -5.58 -11.36 11.66
CA PRO A 275 -5.33 -10.01 11.16
C PRO A 275 -3.86 -9.80 10.77
N ASN A 276 -3.67 -9.09 9.67
CA ASN A 276 -2.37 -8.68 9.16
C ASN A 276 -2.51 -7.24 8.67
N TYR A 277 -2.30 -6.30 9.58
CA TYR A 277 -2.30 -4.89 9.24
C TYR A 277 -0.97 -4.52 8.56
N GLU A 278 -1.08 -3.75 7.49
CA GLU A 278 0.04 -3.33 6.67
C GLU A 278 -0.16 -1.89 6.19
N LEU A 279 0.96 -1.20 5.94
CA LEU A 279 0.99 0.14 5.39
C LEU A 279 2.06 0.28 4.31
N ASP A 280 1.61 0.66 3.13
CA ASP A 280 2.46 1.08 2.02
C ASP A 280 1.69 2.14 1.22
N LEU A 281 1.83 3.40 1.60
CA LEU A 281 1.12 4.51 0.96
C LEU A 281 2.07 5.42 0.23
N GLU A 282 1.99 5.42 -1.10
CA GLU A 282 2.80 6.28 -1.94
C GLU A 282 2.24 7.70 -2.08
N LEU A 283 3.11 8.70 -1.99
CA LEU A 283 2.82 10.09 -2.31
C LEU A 283 3.72 10.61 -3.42
N GLN A 284 3.15 11.33 -4.39
CA GLN A 284 3.90 11.83 -5.54
C GLN A 284 3.76 13.34 -5.77
N TRP A 285 4.91 13.98 -5.95
CA TRP A 285 5.05 15.34 -6.45
C TRP A 285 5.34 15.32 -7.94
N THR A 286 4.68 16.20 -8.68
CA THR A 286 4.88 16.36 -10.13
C THR A 286 5.17 17.82 -10.46
N GLY A 287 5.93 18.06 -11.53
CA GLY A 287 6.30 19.40 -11.96
C GLY A 287 7.37 20.07 -11.09
N ILE A 288 8.23 19.28 -10.45
CA ILE A 288 9.35 19.79 -9.66
C ILE A 288 10.33 20.53 -10.59
N PRO A 289 10.76 21.76 -10.26
CA PRO A 289 11.73 22.48 -11.07
C PRO A 289 13.07 21.73 -11.15
N LEU A 290 13.62 21.49 -12.35
CA LEU A 290 14.85 20.72 -12.57
C LEU A 290 16.16 21.44 -12.16
N THR A 291 16.08 22.62 -11.56
CA THR A 291 17.26 23.45 -11.23
C THR A 291 17.62 23.40 -9.74
N THR A 292 17.18 22.35 -9.04
CA THR A 292 17.19 22.28 -7.59
C THR A 292 18.29 21.36 -7.09
N SER A 293 19.48 21.91 -6.88
CA SER A 293 20.44 21.31 -5.94
C SER A 293 20.04 21.73 -4.52
N ASN A 294 19.91 20.78 -3.59
CA ASN A 294 19.47 20.96 -2.19
C ASN A 294 17.97 21.23 -2.01
N SER A 295 17.19 20.15 -1.87
CA SER A 295 15.78 20.19 -1.45
C SER A 295 15.61 19.45 -0.13
N ASP A 296 14.70 19.91 0.73
CA ASP A 296 14.36 19.22 1.98
C ASP A 296 12.97 18.60 1.87
N LEU A 297 12.84 17.31 2.14
CA LEU A 297 11.55 16.68 2.42
C LEU A 297 11.18 17.00 3.87
N CYS A 298 10.01 17.59 4.09
CA CYS A 298 9.55 18.05 5.39
C CYS A 298 8.17 17.49 5.70
N ILE A 299 8.06 16.72 6.78
CA ILE A 299 6.83 16.05 7.21
C ILE A 299 6.49 16.50 8.62
N LYS A 300 5.35 17.16 8.80
CA LYS A 300 4.82 17.53 10.12
C LYS A 300 3.81 16.48 10.56
N THR A 301 4.02 15.96 11.76
CA THR A 301 3.19 14.90 12.33
C THR A 301 2.38 15.42 13.52
N GLY A 302 1.25 14.76 13.75
CA GLY A 302 0.39 14.86 14.93
C GLY A 302 0.59 13.65 15.84
N SER A 303 -0.51 13.14 16.39
CA SER A 303 -0.52 12.00 17.31
C SER A 303 -0.54 10.68 16.57
N PHE A 304 0.08 9.65 17.15
CA PHE A 304 0.10 8.29 16.61
C PHE A 304 -0.61 7.32 17.58
N SER A 305 -1.26 6.26 17.08
CA SER A 305 -1.56 5.11 17.94
C SER A 305 -0.39 4.14 18.05
N GLY A 306 0.50 4.20 17.05
CA GLY A 306 1.57 3.27 16.72
C GLY A 306 2.22 2.55 17.88
N SER A 307 2.10 1.22 17.90
CA SER A 307 3.04 0.34 18.62
C SER A 307 4.34 0.13 17.82
N GLU A 308 4.33 0.52 16.55
CA GLU A 308 5.41 0.30 15.59
C GLU A 308 5.92 1.60 14.93
N TYR A 309 7.00 1.50 14.15
CA TYR A 309 7.63 2.65 13.51
C TYR A 309 7.03 2.97 12.14
N LEU A 310 6.85 4.27 11.87
CA LEU A 310 6.48 4.73 10.54
C LEU A 310 7.71 5.26 9.80
N SER A 311 8.17 4.50 8.81
CA SER A 311 9.28 4.86 7.96
C SER A 311 8.84 5.67 6.74
N VAL A 312 9.79 6.42 6.17
CA VAL A 312 9.63 7.13 4.92
C VAL A 312 10.75 6.73 3.98
N GLU A 313 10.37 6.29 2.79
CA GLU A 313 11.30 5.88 1.74
C GLU A 313 11.00 6.67 0.46
N TYR A 314 12.01 6.95 -0.37
CA TYR A 314 11.79 7.52 -1.71
C TYR A 314 12.18 6.55 -2.81
N TRP A 315 11.55 6.71 -3.96
CA TRP A 315 11.84 5.91 -5.14
C TRP A 315 12.99 6.51 -5.95
N ASN A 316 14.07 5.75 -6.15
CA ASN A 316 15.22 6.19 -6.96
C ASN A 316 15.15 5.78 -8.44
N GLY A 317 14.01 5.23 -8.89
CA GLY A 317 13.84 4.67 -10.23
C GLY A 317 14.01 3.15 -10.31
N SER A 318 14.49 2.50 -9.25
CA SER A 318 14.65 1.03 -9.22
C SER A 318 14.44 0.40 -7.85
N ASN A 319 14.72 1.13 -6.77
CA ASN A 319 14.55 0.66 -5.41
C ASN A 319 13.98 1.79 -4.53
N TRP A 320 13.29 1.39 -3.48
CA TRP A 320 12.95 2.25 -2.36
C TRP A 320 14.16 2.45 -1.46
N ILE A 321 14.43 3.69 -1.10
CA ILE A 321 15.56 4.10 -0.26
C ILE A 321 15.00 4.79 0.99
N GLU A 322 15.26 4.20 2.15
CA GLU A 322 14.89 4.79 3.44
C GLU A 322 15.60 6.13 3.65
N VAL A 323 14.82 7.14 4.01
CA VAL A 323 15.31 8.50 4.31
C VAL A 323 14.95 8.94 5.72
N ILE A 324 13.87 8.39 6.29
CA ILE A 324 13.51 8.56 7.69
C ILE A 324 13.07 7.20 8.22
N HIS A 325 13.86 6.62 9.13
CA HIS A 325 13.58 5.30 9.69
C HIS A 325 12.31 5.27 10.56
N ASN A 326 12.10 6.32 11.34
CA ASN A 326 10.93 6.46 12.20
C ASN A 326 10.55 7.93 12.30
N LEU A 327 9.34 8.27 11.89
CA LEU A 327 8.79 9.58 12.11
C LEU A 327 8.60 9.82 13.61
N GLY A 328 9.10 10.95 14.09
CA GLY A 328 8.79 11.43 15.42
C GLY A 328 7.37 11.95 15.48
N GLU A 329 6.64 11.61 16.54
CA GLU A 329 5.29 12.11 16.84
C GLU A 329 5.33 13.61 17.17
N ASN A 330 4.25 14.35 16.86
CA ASN A 330 4.03 15.75 17.24
C ASN A 330 5.13 16.74 16.84
N GLN A 331 5.95 16.44 15.82
CA GLN A 331 7.11 17.25 15.45
C GLN A 331 7.34 17.34 13.93
N TRP A 332 8.31 18.17 13.54
CA TRP A 332 8.78 18.21 12.15
C TRP A 332 9.86 17.15 11.95
N ASN A 333 9.73 16.38 10.89
CA ASN A 333 10.68 15.37 10.45
C ASN A 333 11.22 15.81 9.09
N ASN A 334 12.52 16.13 9.03
CA ASN A 334 13.13 16.73 7.84
C ASN A 334 14.34 15.92 7.38
N VAL A 335 14.49 15.78 6.07
CA VAL A 335 15.67 15.15 5.45
C VAL A 335 16.06 15.90 4.18
N SER A 336 17.34 16.20 4.02
CA SER A 336 17.88 16.83 2.81
C SER A 336 18.13 15.79 1.73
N LEU A 337 17.63 16.05 0.52
CA LEU A 337 17.68 15.17 -0.63
C LEU A 337 18.10 15.93 -1.89
N ASP A 338 18.86 15.26 -2.74
CA ASP A 338 19.17 15.73 -4.08
C ASP A 338 18.07 15.25 -5.05
N ILE A 339 17.08 16.11 -5.29
CA ILE A 339 15.96 15.83 -6.19
C ILE A 339 16.29 16.43 -7.56
N ASP A 340 16.62 15.58 -8.54
CA ASP A 340 17.04 15.96 -9.89
C ASP A 340 15.98 15.67 -10.98
N GLY A 341 14.86 15.06 -10.60
CA GLY A 341 13.72 14.74 -11.45
C GLY A 341 12.56 15.72 -11.34
N SER A 342 11.73 15.79 -12.38
CA SER A 342 10.46 16.55 -12.34
C SER A 342 9.34 15.84 -11.58
N VAL A 343 9.59 14.59 -11.18
CA VAL A 343 8.69 13.74 -10.40
C VAL A 343 9.49 13.18 -9.24
N PHE A 344 8.90 13.20 -8.05
CA PHE A 344 9.46 12.60 -6.85
C PHE A 344 8.35 11.84 -6.15
N THR A 345 8.62 10.59 -5.75
CA THR A 345 7.68 9.74 -5.04
C THR A 345 8.31 9.30 -3.73
N ILE A 346 7.56 9.40 -2.63
CA ILE A 346 7.85 8.72 -1.38
C ILE A 346 6.80 7.66 -1.11
N ARG A 347 7.08 6.77 -0.17
CA ARG A 347 6.05 6.01 0.53
C ARG A 347 6.17 6.16 2.03
N PHE A 348 5.03 6.11 2.70
CA PHE A 348 4.93 5.81 4.12
C PHE A 348 4.83 4.30 4.27
N LYS A 349 5.64 3.74 5.15
CA LYS A 349 5.71 2.29 5.34
C LYS A 349 5.83 1.91 6.81
N GLY A 350 4.98 1.00 7.27
CA GLY A 350 5.07 0.42 8.60
C GLY A 350 6.32 -0.45 8.75
N SER A 351 6.63 -0.83 9.98
CA SER A 351 7.79 -1.67 10.29
C SER A 351 7.45 -3.16 10.40
N ASN A 352 6.18 -3.50 10.63
CA ASN A 352 5.63 -4.83 10.83
C ASN A 352 4.66 -5.21 9.71
N GLU A 353 5.15 -5.39 8.49
CA GLU A 353 4.28 -5.72 7.35
C GLU A 353 3.82 -7.20 7.29
N THR A 354 4.05 -7.97 8.37
CA THR A 354 3.71 -9.40 8.41
C THR A 354 3.26 -9.85 9.79
N GLN A 355 2.13 -10.56 9.82
CA GLN A 355 1.47 -11.08 11.02
C GLN A 355 1.14 -10.01 12.06
N ASP A 356 0.91 -8.75 11.63
CA ASP A 356 0.52 -7.70 12.56
C ASP A 356 -0.96 -7.79 12.93
N VAL A 357 -1.22 -8.02 14.21
CA VAL A 357 -2.57 -8.18 14.75
C VAL A 357 -3.12 -6.90 15.38
N ILE A 358 -2.33 -5.83 15.44
CA ILE A 358 -2.71 -4.53 16.00
C ILE A 358 -2.78 -3.55 14.83
N GLN A 359 -3.92 -2.85 14.70
CA GLN A 359 -4.03 -1.81 13.69
C GLN A 359 -3.51 -0.48 14.23
N ASP A 360 -2.58 0.11 13.51
CA ASP A 360 -2.01 1.41 13.84
C ASP A 360 -2.45 2.56 12.89
N TYR A 361 -2.36 3.79 13.41
CA TYR A 361 -2.63 5.03 12.71
C TYR A 361 -1.58 6.11 13.03
N TRP A 362 -1.39 7.00 12.06
CA TRP A 362 -0.53 8.17 12.19
C TRP A 362 -1.21 9.42 11.65
N GLU A 363 -1.23 10.49 12.44
CA GLU A 363 -1.67 11.81 11.98
C GLU A 363 -0.52 12.54 11.28
N ILE A 364 -0.74 12.93 10.03
CA ILE A 364 0.18 13.74 9.24
C ILE A 364 -0.50 15.09 8.95
N ASP A 365 0.08 16.17 9.47
CA ASP A 365 -0.39 17.54 9.27
C ASP A 365 0.03 18.05 7.89
N LEU A 366 1.33 17.92 7.58
CA LEU A 366 1.88 18.40 6.32
C LEU A 366 2.91 17.44 5.76
N SER A 367 2.93 17.31 4.44
CA SER A 367 4.04 16.72 3.69
C SER A 367 4.40 17.67 2.55
N LEU A 368 5.64 18.14 2.50
CA LEU A 368 6.09 19.08 1.48
C LEU A 368 7.56 18.90 1.11
N ILE A 369 7.91 19.35 -0.09
CA ILE A 369 9.29 19.57 -0.50
C ILE A 369 9.57 21.07 -0.39
N SER A 370 10.60 21.42 0.36
CA SER A 370 11.12 22.76 0.49
C SER A 370 12.34 22.93 -0.41
N ILE A 371 12.26 23.85 -1.36
CA ILE A 371 13.32 24.12 -2.34
C ILE A 371 13.94 25.48 -2.05
N ASN A 372 15.26 25.49 -1.88
CA ASN A 372 16.04 26.71 -1.90
C ASN A 372 16.19 27.21 -3.34
N TYR A 373 15.32 28.12 -3.75
CA TYR A 373 15.32 28.63 -5.10
C TYR A 373 16.38 29.72 -5.26
N ASN A 374 17.38 29.51 -6.11
CA ASN A 374 18.31 30.55 -6.53
C ASN A 374 17.84 31.16 -7.86
N PRO A 375 17.08 32.27 -7.86
CA PRO A 375 16.58 32.88 -9.08
C PRO A 375 17.70 33.25 -10.06
N GLN A 376 18.88 33.65 -9.55
CA GLN A 376 19.97 34.14 -10.39
C GLN A 376 20.62 33.05 -11.26
N ALA A 377 20.66 31.80 -10.79
CA ALA A 377 21.19 30.67 -11.56
C ALA A 377 20.35 30.37 -12.81
N VAL A 378 19.01 30.41 -12.67
CA VAL A 378 18.06 30.19 -13.77
C VAL A 378 18.18 31.31 -14.82
N TYR A 379 18.31 32.57 -14.38
CA TYR A 379 18.53 33.71 -15.29
C TYR A 379 19.81 33.55 -16.11
N LEU A 380 20.92 33.13 -15.49
CA LEU A 380 22.20 32.96 -16.18
C LEU A 380 22.16 31.83 -17.22
N GLN A 381 21.47 30.72 -16.92
CA GLN A 381 21.34 29.61 -17.87
C GLN A 381 20.46 29.96 -19.07
N GLN A 382 19.33 30.65 -18.86
CA GLN A 382 18.47 31.12 -19.95
C GLN A 382 19.16 32.19 -20.80
N LEU A 383 19.89 33.12 -20.17
CA LEU A 383 20.68 34.13 -20.86
C LEU A 383 21.78 33.49 -21.71
N PHE A 384 22.46 32.46 -21.17
CA PHE A 384 23.48 31.70 -21.89
C PHE A 384 22.89 31.00 -23.13
N LEU A 385 21.77 30.28 -22.99
CA LEU A 385 21.10 29.60 -24.11
C LEU A 385 20.63 30.58 -25.20
N LEU A 386 20.11 31.75 -24.82
CA LEU A 386 19.70 32.79 -25.76
C LEU A 386 20.90 33.41 -26.50
N LEU A 387 21.99 33.73 -25.80
CA LEU A 387 23.20 34.27 -26.42
C LEU A 387 23.88 33.25 -27.33
N PHE A 388 23.95 31.99 -26.92
CA PHE A 388 24.59 30.92 -27.68
C PHE A 388 23.73 30.48 -28.89
N GLY A 389 22.42 30.39 -28.73
CA GLY A 389 21.49 30.12 -29.84
C GLY A 389 21.50 31.20 -30.91
N SER A 390 21.57 32.47 -30.49
CA SER A 390 21.70 33.62 -31.41
C SER A 390 23.03 33.59 -32.18
N PHE A 391 24.11 33.17 -31.52
CA PHE A 391 25.43 33.01 -32.15
C PHE A 391 25.39 31.94 -33.25
N LEU A 392 24.83 30.75 -32.97
CA LEU A 392 24.75 29.65 -33.94
C LEU A 392 23.90 30.01 -35.18
N LEU A 393 22.78 30.70 -34.99
CA LEU A 393 21.94 31.17 -36.10
C LEU A 393 22.64 32.21 -36.97
N SER A 394 23.42 33.12 -36.37
CA SER A 394 24.18 34.15 -37.11
C SER A 394 25.29 33.59 -38.01
N VAL A 395 25.85 32.43 -37.67
CA VAL A 395 26.88 31.75 -38.48
C VAL A 395 26.27 31.03 -39.70
N SER A 396 24.96 30.72 -39.66
CA SER A 396 24.26 29.98 -40.71
C SER A 396 23.63 30.83 -41.82
N GLN A 397 23.48 32.15 -41.62
CA GLN A 397 22.78 33.07 -42.55
C GLN A 397 23.57 34.39 -42.74
N PRO A 398 24.58 34.43 -43.63
CA PRO A 398 25.50 35.57 -43.77
C PRO A 398 24.91 36.83 -44.45
N SER A 399 23.63 36.84 -44.86
CA SER A 399 23.05 37.91 -45.67
C SER A 399 22.18 38.94 -44.93
N LEU A 400 21.96 38.78 -43.61
CA LEU A 400 21.27 39.80 -42.80
C LEU A 400 22.27 40.81 -42.20
N PRO A 401 21.92 42.10 -42.06
CA PRO A 401 22.77 43.07 -41.36
C PRO A 401 22.88 42.66 -39.90
N SER A 402 23.96 41.95 -39.58
CA SER A 402 24.25 41.27 -38.32
C SER A 402 24.15 42.19 -37.10
N ILE A 403 24.37 43.49 -37.27
CA ILE A 403 24.24 44.49 -36.21
C ILE A 403 22.78 44.69 -35.77
N ALA A 404 21.81 44.70 -36.69
CA ALA A 404 20.39 44.89 -36.35
C ALA A 404 19.81 43.65 -35.66
N PHE A 405 20.27 42.45 -36.03
CA PHE A 405 19.85 41.21 -35.40
C PHE A 405 20.44 41.07 -33.98
N ILE A 406 21.71 41.41 -33.79
CA ILE A 406 22.37 41.37 -32.46
C ILE A 406 21.77 42.41 -31.51
N VAL A 407 21.55 43.65 -31.97
CA VAL A 407 20.94 44.70 -31.14
C VAL A 407 19.47 44.40 -30.87
N GLY A 408 18.72 43.91 -31.86
CA GLY A 408 17.33 43.47 -31.67
C GLY A 408 17.22 42.33 -30.67
N SER A 409 18.13 41.36 -30.72
CA SER A 409 18.17 40.22 -29.79
C SER A 409 18.55 40.68 -28.38
N ALA A 410 19.52 41.59 -28.21
CA ALA A 410 19.90 42.12 -26.90
C ALA A 410 18.77 42.95 -26.24
N VAL A 411 18.02 43.72 -27.04
CA VAL A 411 16.84 44.47 -26.57
C VAL A 411 15.68 43.53 -26.23
N LEU A 412 15.42 42.50 -27.05
CA LEU A 412 14.43 41.46 -26.74
C LEU A 412 14.81 40.69 -25.47
N VAL A 413 16.07 40.32 -25.28
CA VAL A 413 16.55 39.66 -24.05
C VAL A 413 16.39 40.56 -22.82
N SER A 414 16.64 41.87 -22.95
CA SER A 414 16.46 42.83 -21.86
C SER A 414 14.97 43.02 -21.51
N ILE A 415 14.09 43.06 -22.51
CA ILE A 415 12.64 43.17 -22.33
C ILE A 415 12.06 41.86 -21.79
N SER A 416 12.44 40.71 -22.33
CA SER A 416 12.03 39.38 -21.86
C SER A 416 12.53 39.10 -20.44
N GLY A 417 13.75 39.52 -20.09
CA GLY A 417 14.26 39.45 -18.73
C GLY A 417 13.47 40.34 -17.75
N LEU A 418 13.01 41.51 -18.20
CA LEU A 418 12.13 42.39 -17.42
C LEU A 418 10.72 41.79 -17.26
N VAL A 419 10.17 41.21 -18.32
CA VAL A 419 8.84 40.58 -18.34
C VAL A 419 8.82 39.30 -17.51
N ILE A 420 9.86 38.47 -17.55
CA ILE A 420 9.95 37.25 -16.72
C ILE A 420 10.18 37.62 -15.25
N ARG A 421 10.97 38.66 -14.93
CA ARG A 421 11.04 39.22 -13.57
C ARG A 421 9.66 39.61 -13.07
N TYR A 422 8.85 40.26 -13.89
CA TYR A 422 7.49 40.66 -13.50
C TYR A 422 6.47 39.52 -13.50
N SER A 423 6.65 38.49 -14.34
CA SER A 423 5.69 37.38 -14.48
C SER A 423 5.84 36.30 -13.39
N TYR A 424 7.02 36.20 -12.76
CA TYR A 424 7.30 35.20 -11.71
C TYR A 424 7.31 35.77 -10.28
N PHE A 425 7.04 37.06 -10.07
CA PHE A 425 6.67 37.54 -8.74
C PHE A 425 5.22 37.08 -8.45
N PRO A 426 4.97 36.22 -7.45
CA PRO A 426 3.69 35.56 -7.23
C PRO A 426 2.61 36.48 -6.65
N GLY A 427 2.79 37.81 -6.68
CA GLY A 427 1.78 38.76 -6.20
C GLY A 427 0.44 38.57 -6.90
N GLU A 428 0.44 38.25 -8.19
CA GLU A 428 -0.79 38.00 -8.96
C GLU A 428 -1.30 36.56 -8.84
N ALA A 429 -0.44 35.55 -8.72
CA ALA A 429 -0.88 34.15 -8.51
C ALA A 429 -1.49 33.95 -7.10
N VAL A 430 -0.94 34.62 -6.08
CA VAL A 430 -1.51 34.66 -4.72
C VAL A 430 -2.79 35.50 -4.70
N SER A 431 -2.87 36.60 -5.46
CA SER A 431 -4.11 37.37 -5.64
C SER A 431 -5.20 36.54 -6.32
N PHE A 432 -4.86 35.78 -7.36
CA PHE A 432 -5.79 34.91 -8.07
C PHE A 432 -6.24 33.72 -7.21
N ARG A 433 -5.34 33.09 -6.43
CA ARG A 433 -5.69 32.05 -5.44
C ARG A 433 -6.56 32.62 -4.32
N LYS A 434 -6.22 33.77 -3.72
CA LYS A 434 -7.04 34.42 -2.67
C LYS A 434 -8.42 34.81 -3.21
N LYS A 435 -8.49 35.30 -4.45
CA LYS A 435 -9.77 35.65 -5.10
C LYS A 435 -10.61 34.41 -5.40
N ARG A 436 -9.99 33.29 -5.78
CA ARG A 436 -10.67 32.01 -6.04
C ARG A 436 -11.12 31.32 -4.74
N ILE A 437 -10.32 31.39 -3.67
CA ILE A 437 -10.70 30.92 -2.32
C ILE A 437 -11.89 31.75 -1.80
N LYS A 438 -11.83 33.08 -1.90
CA LYS A 438 -12.96 33.95 -1.52
C LYS A 438 -14.22 33.67 -2.34
N GLN A 439 -14.09 33.41 -3.65
CA GLN A 439 -15.23 33.03 -4.49
C GLN A 439 -15.82 31.67 -4.11
N LEU A 440 -15.00 30.71 -3.68
CA LEU A 440 -15.46 29.41 -3.19
C LEU A 440 -16.16 29.53 -1.83
N GLU A 441 -15.66 30.35 -0.91
CA GLU A 441 -16.32 30.66 0.36
C GLU A 441 -17.67 31.37 0.15
N GLU A 442 -17.73 32.35 -0.75
CA GLU A 442 -18.98 33.03 -1.10
C GLU A 442 -20.00 32.08 -1.76
N ALA A 443 -19.54 31.12 -2.58
CA ALA A 443 -20.40 30.09 -3.16
C ALA A 443 -20.93 29.12 -2.10
N ARG A 444 -20.07 28.69 -1.16
CA ARG A 444 -20.45 27.82 -0.03
C ARG A 444 -21.53 28.47 0.83
N GLU A 445 -21.41 29.77 1.12
CA GLU A 445 -22.43 30.50 1.90
C GLU A 445 -23.71 30.84 1.14
N ARG A 446 -23.71 30.78 -0.19
CA ARG A 446 -24.97 30.83 -0.96
C ARG A 446 -25.69 29.49 -0.91
N VAL A 447 -24.96 28.39 -1.01
CA VAL A 447 -25.54 27.03 -0.88
C VAL A 447 -26.08 26.79 0.53
N ARG A 448 -25.33 27.17 1.57
CA ARG A 448 -25.80 27.07 2.96
C ARG A 448 -27.10 27.84 3.20
N ARG A 449 -27.18 29.09 2.74
CA ARG A 449 -28.41 29.90 2.83
C ARG A 449 -29.57 29.31 2.04
N ALA A 450 -29.32 28.78 0.85
CA ALA A 450 -30.37 28.12 0.06
C ALA A 450 -30.92 26.85 0.73
N LEU A 451 -30.08 26.12 1.47
CA LEU A 451 -30.50 24.96 2.27
C LEU A 451 -31.29 25.37 3.52
N GLU A 452 -30.89 26.46 4.17
CA GLU A 452 -31.60 27.03 5.32
C GLU A 452 -32.96 27.62 4.91
N ASP A 453 -33.05 28.29 3.76
CA ASP A 453 -34.29 28.85 3.22
C ASP A 453 -35.21 27.77 2.60
N GLY A 454 -34.64 26.66 2.10
CA GLY A 454 -35.38 25.54 1.53
C GLY A 454 -36.02 24.60 2.55
N GLY A 455 -35.63 24.67 3.84
CA GLY A 455 -36.14 23.84 4.92
C GLY A 455 -37.47 24.33 5.54
N GLY A 456 -37.99 25.50 5.14
CA GLY A 456 -39.19 26.11 5.72
C GLY A 456 -40.51 25.80 5.02
N GLY A 457 -40.52 24.94 3.99
CA GLY A 457 -41.66 24.73 3.09
C GLY A 457 -42.21 23.31 3.06
N ALA A 458 -42.36 22.66 4.20
CA ALA A 458 -43.14 21.42 4.33
C ALA A 458 -43.87 21.40 5.69
N SER A 459 -44.96 22.15 5.75
CA SER A 459 -46.07 21.97 6.69
C SER A 459 -47.38 21.95 5.91
#